data_AF-A0A2X4U000-F1
#
_entry.id   AF-A0A2X4U000-F1
#
_cell.length_a   1.000
_cell.length_b   1.000
_cell.length_c   1.000
_cell.angle_alpha   90.00
_cell.angle_beta   90.00
_cell.angle_gamma   90.00
#
_symmetry.space_group_name_H-M   'P 1'
#
loop_
_entity.id
_entity.type
_entity.pdbx_description
1 polymer ?
#
loop_
_entity_poly.entity_id
_entity_poly.type
_entity_poly.pdbx_seq_one_letter_code
_entity_poly.pdbx_strand_id
1 'polypeptide(L)' 'MTPRKTEAEARAAVAAMEPIMAMEGREMSDGDKELLVELIRGTKTLEDVTKIIARDAGYEID' A
#
# COMPACT_ATOMS: atom_id res chain seq x y z
N MET A 1 12.50 -6.24 -7.89
CA MET A 1 12.41 -7.33 -6.89
C MET A 1 11.54 -8.44 -7.44
N THR A 2 11.72 -9.70 -6.99
CA THR A 2 10.85 -10.82 -7.39
C THR A 2 9.57 -10.81 -6.55
N PRO A 3 8.36 -10.86 -7.17
CA PRO A 3 7.10 -10.93 -6.45
C PRO A 3 7.03 -12.15 -5.51
N ARG A 4 6.58 -11.93 -4.27
CA ARG A 4 6.33 -12.98 -3.27
C ARG A 4 4.88 -13.48 -3.27
N LYS A 5 3.97 -12.67 -3.80
CA LYS A 5 2.55 -12.99 -3.97
C LYS A 5 2.11 -12.61 -5.37
N THR A 6 1.01 -13.21 -5.82
CA THR A 6 0.30 -12.74 -7.02
C THR A 6 -0.40 -11.41 -6.73
N GLU A 7 -0.76 -10.69 -7.79
CA GLU A 7 -1.54 -9.46 -7.65
C GLU A 7 -2.92 -9.73 -7.04
N ALA A 8 -3.59 -10.82 -7.44
CA ALA A 8 -4.89 -11.21 -6.90
C ALA A 8 -4.83 -11.47 -5.39
N GLU A 9 -3.82 -12.19 -4.90
CA GLU A 9 -3.64 -12.43 -3.46
C GLU A 9 -3.36 -11.14 -2.69
N ALA A 10 -2.58 -10.22 -3.26
CA ALA A 10 -2.30 -8.94 -2.64
C ALA A 10 -3.56 -8.05 -2.58
N ARG A 11 -4.34 -7.99 -3.67
CA ARG A 11 -5.63 -7.26 -3.71
C ARG A 11 -6.64 -7.85 -2.73
N ALA A 12 -6.71 -9.19 -2.61
CA ALA A 12 -7.57 -9.84 -1.63
C ALA A 12 -7.18 -9.49 -0.18
N ALA A 13 -5.88 -9.39 0.11
CA ALA A 13 -5.40 -8.97 1.42
C ALA A 13 -5.77 -7.50 1.73
N VAL A 14 -5.65 -6.59 0.75
CA VAL A 14 -6.08 -5.18 0.92
C VAL A 14 -7.59 -5.10 1.13
N ALA A 15 -8.39 -5.80 0.32
CA ALA A 15 -9.85 -5.83 0.47
C ALA A 15 -10.29 -6.37 1.83
N ALA A 16 -9.56 -7.33 2.41
CA ALA A 16 -9.85 -7.84 3.75
C ALA A 16 -9.61 -6.80 4.87
N MET A 17 -8.79 -5.77 4.63
CA MET A 17 -8.53 -4.69 5.58
C MET A 17 -9.58 -3.59 5.52
N GLU A 18 -10.26 -3.38 4.39
CA GLU A 18 -11.21 -2.28 4.20
C GLU A 18 -12.35 -2.27 5.24
N PRO A 19 -13.00 -3.40 5.58
CA PRO A 19 -14.06 -3.40 6.60
C PRO A 19 -13.53 -2.99 7.98
N ILE A 20 -12.30 -3.37 8.32
CA ILE A 20 -11.68 -3.03 9.62
C ILE A 20 -11.42 -1.53 9.69
N MET A 21 -10.92 -0.92 8.62
CA MET A 21 -10.70 0.53 8.56
C MET A 21 -12.02 1.30 8.61
N ALA A 22 -13.04 0.82 7.90
CA ALA A 22 -14.36 1.44 7.88
C ALA A 22 -15.02 1.47 9.27
N MET A 23 -14.84 0.44 10.11
CA MET A 23 -15.32 0.42 11.50
C MET A 23 -14.72 1.56 12.34
N GLU A 24 -13.51 2.01 12.00
CA GLU A 24 -12.82 3.11 12.67
C GLU A 24 -13.08 4.47 12.00
N GLY A 25 -13.98 4.54 11.02
CA GLY A 25 -14.25 5.75 10.26
C GLY A 25 -13.07 6.20 9.40
N ARG A 26 -12.17 5.27 9.05
CA ARG A 26 -11.00 5.52 8.19
C ARG A 26 -11.26 4.96 6.79
N GLU A 27 -10.86 5.73 5.79
CA GLU A 27 -10.87 5.32 4.39
C GLU A 27 -9.48 5.48 3.80
N MET A 28 -9.06 4.48 3.02
CA MET A 28 -7.77 4.50 2.32
C MET A 28 -8.00 4.99 0.90
N SER A 29 -7.16 5.93 0.44
CA SER A 29 -7.23 6.40 -0.94
C SER A 29 -6.89 5.27 -1.93
N ASP A 30 -7.40 5.35 -3.15
CA ASP A 30 -7.09 4.34 -4.18
C ASP A 30 -5.58 4.30 -4.50
N GLY A 31 -4.89 5.44 -4.42
CA GLY A 31 -3.44 5.51 -4.58
C GLY A 31 -2.69 4.74 -3.49
N ASP A 32 -3.10 4.91 -2.22
CA ASP A 32 -2.52 4.18 -1.09
C ASP A 32 -2.81 2.68 -1.18
N LYS A 33 -4.00 2.29 -1.67
CA LYS A 33 -4.34 0.88 -1.90
C LYS A 33 -3.40 0.24 -2.92
N GLU A 34 -3.12 0.90 -4.04
CA GLU A 34 -2.19 0.36 -5.04
C GLU A 34 -0.77 0.25 -4.49
N LEU A 35 -0.28 1.24 -3.73
CA LEU A 35 1.02 1.17 -3.08
C LEU A 35 1.10 0.01 -2.09
N LEU A 36 0.04 -0.22 -1.32
CA LEU A 36 -0.05 -1.34 -0.38
C LEU A 36 -0.10 -2.69 -1.10
N VAL A 37 -0.80 -2.80 -2.24
CA VAL A 37 -0.78 -4.00 -3.10
C VAL A 37 0.65 -4.30 -3.55
N GLU A 38 1.39 -3.31 -4.06
CA GLU A 38 2.77 -3.49 -4.52
C GLU A 38 3.73 -3.88 -3.38
N LEU A 39 3.50 -3.35 -2.18
CA LEU A 39 4.24 -3.72 -0.97
C LEU A 39 3.98 -5.18 -0.56
N ILE A 40 2.70 -5.59 -0.48
CA ILE A 40 2.30 -6.96 -0.12
C ILE A 40 2.79 -7.96 -1.17
N ARG A 41 2.74 -7.58 -2.45
CA ARG A 41 3.28 -8.35 -3.57
C ARG A 41 4.80 -8.48 -3.48
N GLY A 42 5.48 -7.59 -2.77
CA GLY A 42 6.95 -7.54 -2.67
C GLY A 42 7.61 -6.98 -3.94
N THR A 43 6.86 -6.23 -4.76
CA THR A 43 7.39 -5.50 -5.92
C THR A 43 7.95 -4.13 -5.53
N LYS A 44 7.53 -3.59 -4.37
CA LYS A 44 8.13 -2.43 -3.69
C LYS A 44 8.62 -2.80 -2.29
N THR A 45 9.63 -2.11 -1.81
CA THR A 45 10.07 -2.16 -0.41
C THR A 45 9.27 -1.20 0.47
N LEU A 46 9.38 -1.35 1.79
CA LEU A 46 8.87 -0.35 2.74
C LEU A 46 9.54 1.02 2.53
N GLU A 47 10.83 1.03 2.18
CA GLU A 47 11.56 2.27 1.89
C GLU A 47 10.98 2.98 0.67
N ASP A 48 10.73 2.24 -0.43
CA ASP A 48 10.13 2.80 -1.65
C ASP A 48 8.78 3.44 -1.37
N VAL A 49 7.90 2.72 -0.65
CA VAL A 49 6.56 3.22 -0.29
C VAL A 49 6.65 4.45 0.60
N THR A 50 7.56 4.45 1.58
CA THR A 50 7.75 5.59 2.49
C THR A 50 8.20 6.84 1.72
N LYS A 51 9.15 6.70 0.78
CA LYS A 51 9.62 7.82 -0.06
C LYS A 51 8.51 8.39 -0.95
N ILE A 52 7.63 7.52 -1.47
CA ILE A 52 6.50 7.96 -2.30
C ILE A 52 5.50 8.76 -1.48
N ILE A 53 5.01 8.19 -0.36
CA ILE A 53 4.04 8.85 0.52
C ILE A 53 4.58 10.19 1.03
N ALA A 54 5.86 10.21 1.40
CA ALA A 54 6.51 11.41 1.88
C ALA A 54 6.59 12.51 0.81
N ARG A 55 6.99 12.15 -0.41
CA ARG A 55 7.05 13.09 -1.53
C ARG A 55 5.67 13.66 -1.84
N ASP A 56 4.64 12.83 -1.82
CA ASP A 56 3.25 13.25 -2.06
C ASP A 56 2.75 14.21 -0.97
N ALA A 57 3.23 14.04 0.26
CA ALA A 57 2.98 14.95 1.38
C ALA A 57 3.89 16.19 1.39
N GLY A 58 4.80 16.35 0.41
CA GLY A 58 5.70 17.50 0.27
C GLY A 58 6.97 17.45 1.13
N TYR A 59 7.32 16.29 1.69
CA TYR A 59 8.58 16.09 2.39
C TYR A 59 9.71 15.76 1.41
N GLU A 60 10.85 16.44 1.57
CA GLU A 60 12.11 16.06 0.91
C GLU A 60 12.80 15.00 1.76
N ILE A 61 12.71 13.73 1.33
CA ILE A 61 13.45 12.62 1.93
C ILE A 61 14.30 11.93 0.86
N ASP A 62 15.59 11.75 1.15
CA ASP A 62 16.59 11.07 0.32
C ASP A 62 16.44 9.53 0.33
#